data_AF-A0A8J4E8W3-F1
#
_entry.id   AF-A0A8J4E8W3-F1
#
_cell.length_a   1.000
_cell.length_b   1.000
_cell.length_c   1.000
_cell.angle_alpha   90.00
_cell.angle_beta   90.00
_cell.angle_gamma   90.00
#
_symmetry.space_group_name_H-M   'P 1'
#
loop_
_entity.id
_entity.type
_entity.pdbx_description
1 polymer ?
#
loop_
_entity_poly.entity_id
_entity_poly.type
_entity_poly.pdbx_seq_one_letter_code
_entity_poly.pdbx_strand_id
1 'polypeptide(L)'
;MFRYGIVALLAKAGHEVETPADPLGWARRYEQATVLLTVDNDLDWAMLSRLGRAGRGVAVVAVLASITAASGAEAVRAGATSVISRSASPDSVLRVMAGLSDGDATLPQEVLRMLSTEPDEPDNGDRPPPDQIGWLRALAGGSTVATLANDVGYSERAMFRLLHGLYKRLGVRTRTEALMRAYERGWLRG
;
A
#
# COMPACT_ATOMS: atom_id res chain seq x y z
N MET A 1 -3.17 -13.67 15.07
CA MET A 1 -3.30 -15.11 14.86
C MET A 1 -1.91 -15.64 14.57
N PHE A 2 -1.44 -16.59 15.39
CA PHE A 2 -0.11 -17.19 15.20
C PHE A 2 -0.11 -18.14 14.00
N ARG A 3 1.00 -18.21 13.27
CA ARG A 3 1.22 -19.03 12.05
C ARG A 3 0.67 -20.47 12.17
N TYR A 4 0.85 -21.11 13.33
CA TYR A 4 0.34 -22.47 13.59
C TYR A 4 -1.19 -22.58 13.66
N GLY A 5 -1.88 -21.53 14.14
CA GLY A 5 -3.35 -21.51 14.19
C GLY A 5 -3.99 -21.42 12.82
N ILE A 6 -3.36 -20.68 11.89
CA ILE A 6 -3.81 -20.59 10.49
C ILE A 6 -3.58 -21.91 9.75
N VAL A 7 -2.40 -22.53 9.93
CA VAL A 7 -2.11 -23.82 9.29
C VAL A 7 -3.12 -24.89 9.73
N ALA A 8 -3.39 -24.99 11.03
CA ALA A 8 -4.37 -25.94 11.56
C ALA A 8 -5.80 -25.65 11.06
N LEU A 9 -6.18 -24.38 10.98
CA LEU A 9 -7.48 -23.96 10.47
C LEU A 9 -7.68 -24.36 9.00
N LEU A 10 -6.70 -24.06 8.15
CA LEU A 10 -6.76 -24.36 6.72
C LEU A 10 -6.68 -25.86 6.43
N ALA A 11 -5.84 -26.59 7.16
CA ALA A 11 -5.78 -28.05 7.07
C ALA A 11 -7.12 -28.70 7.46
N LYS A 12 -7.78 -28.21 8.52
CA LYS A 12 -9.11 -28.69 8.92
C LYS A 12 -10.19 -28.40 7.87
N ALA A 13 -10.01 -27.33 7.10
CA ALA A 13 -10.88 -26.99 5.96
C ALA A 13 -10.56 -27.80 4.68
N GLY A 14 -9.57 -28.70 4.73
CA GLY A 14 -9.21 -29.59 3.61
C GLY A 14 -8.14 -29.03 2.67
N HIS A 15 -7.49 -27.92 3.02
CA HIS A 15 -6.39 -27.37 2.22
C HIS A 15 -5.06 -28.04 2.56
N GLU A 16 -4.24 -28.29 1.54
CA GLU A 16 -2.83 -28.64 1.73
C GLU A 16 -2.03 -27.36 1.99
N VAL A 17 -1.36 -27.29 3.15
CA VAL A 17 -0.70 -26.06 3.61
C VAL A 17 0.78 -26.32 3.80
N GLU A 18 1.60 -25.53 3.11
CA GLU A 18 3.06 -25.53 3.26
C GLU A 18 3.54 -24.18 3.81
N THR A 19 4.73 -24.20 4.44
CA THR A 19 5.42 -22.96 4.84
C THR A 19 6.81 -22.90 4.20
N PRO A 20 6.88 -22.61 2.89
CA PRO A 20 8.14 -22.62 2.15
C PRO A 20 9.07 -21.48 2.58
N ALA A 21 10.39 -21.71 2.51
CA ALA A 21 11.38 -20.66 2.70
C ALA A 21 11.44 -19.67 1.51
N ASP A 22 11.08 -20.13 0.31
CA ASP A 22 10.90 -19.32 -0.90
C ASP A 22 9.43 -19.40 -1.37
N PRO A 23 8.56 -18.47 -0.92
CA PRO A 23 7.16 -18.46 -1.32
C PRO A 23 6.94 -18.29 -2.83
N LEU A 24 7.80 -17.51 -3.50
CA LEU A 24 7.67 -17.25 -4.93
C LEU A 24 8.03 -18.49 -5.75
N GLY A 25 9.14 -19.14 -5.42
CA GLY A 25 9.54 -20.39 -6.05
C GLY A 25 8.56 -21.53 -5.76
N TRP A 26 7.92 -21.55 -4.59
CA TRP A 26 6.85 -22.50 -4.27
C TRP A 26 5.59 -22.25 -5.12
N ALA A 27 5.09 -21.02 -5.15
CA ALA A 27 3.85 -20.68 -5.85
C ALA A 27 3.91 -21.00 -7.35
N ARG A 28 5.07 -20.84 -7.98
CA ARG A 28 5.29 -21.11 -9.41
C ARG A 28 5.23 -22.60 -9.80
N ARG A 29 5.25 -23.52 -8.83
CA ARG A 29 5.17 -24.97 -9.12
C ARG A 29 3.74 -25.43 -9.41
N TYR A 30 2.76 -24.63 -9.04
CA TYR A 30 1.35 -24.95 -9.14
C TYR A 30 0.67 -24.05 -10.17
N GLU A 31 -0.36 -24.59 -10.83
CA GLU A 31 -1.20 -23.81 -11.74
C GLU A 31 -2.01 -22.75 -10.97
N GLN A 32 -2.45 -23.10 -9.76
CA GLN A 32 -3.12 -22.21 -8.82
C GLN A 32 -2.45 -22.32 -7.45
N ALA A 33 -1.99 -21.18 -6.92
CA ALA A 33 -1.36 -21.10 -5.61
C ALA A 33 -1.92 -19.89 -4.85
N THR A 34 -2.31 -20.11 -3.59
CA THR A 34 -2.67 -19.02 -2.68
C THR A 34 -1.60 -18.87 -1.61
N VAL A 35 -1.04 -17.68 -1.48
CA VAL A 35 0.01 -17.36 -0.50
C VAL A 35 -0.55 -16.42 0.56
N LEU A 36 -0.56 -16.86 1.82
CA LEU A 36 -0.77 -15.99 2.97
C LEU A 36 0.56 -15.38 3.40
N LEU A 37 0.73 -14.08 3.17
CA LEU A 37 1.95 -13.36 3.50
C LEU A 37 1.69 -12.39 4.64
N THR A 38 2.42 -12.55 5.75
CA THR A 38 2.46 -11.51 6.79
C THR A 38 3.34 -10.37 6.32
N VAL A 39 2.84 -9.13 6.42
CA VAL A 39 3.53 -7.94 5.93
C VAL A 39 3.78 -6.99 7.11
N ASP A 40 5.02 -6.96 7.58
CA ASP A 40 5.44 -6.15 8.74
C ASP A 40 6.61 -5.24 8.43
N ASN A 41 7.48 -5.61 7.47
CA ASN A 41 8.70 -4.88 7.16
C ASN A 41 8.90 -4.71 5.64
N ASP A 42 9.89 -3.90 5.27
CA ASP A 42 10.19 -3.56 3.86
C ASP A 42 10.49 -4.79 2.98
N LEU A 43 11.07 -5.86 3.53
CA LEU A 43 11.32 -7.10 2.78
C LEU A 43 10.01 -7.84 2.46
N ASP A 44 9.06 -7.84 3.39
CA ASP A 44 7.74 -8.46 3.17
C ASP A 44 6.97 -7.70 2.08
N TRP A 45 7.04 -6.37 2.08
CA TRP A 45 6.46 -5.53 1.02
C TRP A 45 7.08 -5.78 -0.35
N ALA A 46 8.41 -5.97 -0.40
CA ALA A 46 9.10 -6.36 -1.62
C ALA A 46 8.67 -7.76 -2.08
N MET A 47 8.48 -8.71 -1.16
CA MET A 47 7.97 -10.05 -1.48
C MET A 47 6.54 -10.01 -2.01
N LEU A 48 5.65 -9.22 -1.39
CA LEU A 48 4.29 -8.98 -1.87
C LEU A 48 4.28 -8.48 -3.31
N SER A 49 5.12 -7.48 -3.61
CA SER A 49 5.32 -6.93 -4.96
C SER A 49 5.82 -7.95 -5.98
N ARG A 50 6.64 -8.92 -5.56
CA ARG A 50 7.15 -9.98 -6.43
C ARG A 50 6.09 -11.05 -6.69
N LEU A 51 5.34 -11.44 -5.66
CA LEU A 51 4.26 -12.43 -5.77
C LEU A 51 3.11 -11.91 -6.62
N GLY A 52 2.69 -10.64 -6.44
CA GLY A 52 1.65 -10.03 -7.26
C GLY A 52 2.01 -9.91 -8.76
N ARG A 53 3.30 -10.01 -9.11
CA ARG A 53 3.79 -10.05 -10.49
C ARG A 53 4.09 -11.46 -10.99
N ALA A 54 3.85 -12.49 -10.19
CA ALA A 54 4.24 -13.86 -10.51
C ALA A 54 3.36 -14.50 -11.60
N GLY A 55 2.17 -13.95 -11.86
CA GLY A 55 1.25 -14.40 -12.91
C GLY A 55 -0.19 -14.58 -12.38
N ARG A 56 -1.13 -14.87 -13.28
CA ARG A 56 -2.57 -14.98 -12.97
C ARG A 56 -2.95 -16.16 -12.06
N GLY A 57 -2.08 -17.17 -11.95
CA GLY A 57 -2.30 -18.33 -11.09
C GLY A 57 -1.92 -18.12 -9.61
N VAL A 58 -1.35 -16.98 -9.24
CA VAL A 58 -0.90 -16.71 -7.87
C VAL A 58 -1.80 -15.67 -7.22
N ALA A 59 -2.58 -16.11 -6.23
CA ALA A 59 -3.34 -15.22 -5.35
C ALA A 59 -2.52 -14.93 -4.08
N VAL A 60 -2.47 -13.67 -3.66
CA VAL A 60 -1.74 -13.26 -2.45
C VAL A 60 -2.70 -12.64 -1.45
N VAL A 61 -2.76 -13.22 -0.26
CA VAL A 61 -3.49 -12.67 0.88
C VAL A 61 -2.51 -11.97 1.80
N ALA A 62 -2.55 -10.64 1.85
CA ALA A 62 -1.74 -9.87 2.77
C ALA A 62 -2.35 -9.88 4.17
N VAL A 63 -1.56 -10.32 5.15
CA VAL A 63 -1.92 -10.33 6.57
C VAL A 63 -1.26 -9.13 7.26
N LEU A 64 -2.04 -8.10 7.55
CA LEU A 64 -1.57 -6.87 8.17
C LEU A 64 -1.80 -6.90 9.68
N ALA A 65 -0.94 -6.26 10.48
CA ALA A 65 -1.16 -6.15 11.93
C ALA A 65 -2.51 -5.48 12.27
N SER A 66 -2.86 -4.44 11.51
CA SER A 66 -4.19 -3.82 11.49
C SER A 66 -4.49 -3.33 10.07
N ILE A 67 -5.76 -3.38 9.66
CA ILE A 67 -6.17 -2.85 8.36
C ILE A 67 -6.80 -1.48 8.56
N THR A 68 -6.27 -0.49 7.86
CA THR A 68 -6.94 0.78 7.57
C THR A 68 -7.22 0.84 6.07
N ALA A 69 -8.04 1.79 5.63
CA ALA A 69 -8.23 2.04 4.19
C ALA A 69 -6.89 2.22 3.46
N ALA A 70 -5.97 3.00 4.06
CA ALA A 70 -4.66 3.30 3.48
C ALA A 70 -3.74 2.09 3.42
N SER A 71 -3.58 1.34 4.52
CA SER A 71 -2.69 0.18 4.54
C SER A 71 -3.22 -0.96 3.68
N GLY A 72 -4.54 -1.16 3.64
CA GLY A 72 -5.17 -2.13 2.74
C GLY A 72 -5.02 -1.74 1.27
N ALA A 73 -5.25 -0.48 0.92
CA ALA A 73 -5.05 -0.01 -0.46
C ALA A 73 -3.58 -0.09 -0.90
N GLU A 74 -2.64 0.21 -0.01
CA GLU A 74 -1.21 0.04 -0.24
C GLU A 74 -0.86 -1.43 -0.52
N ALA A 75 -1.37 -2.36 0.28
CA ALA A 75 -1.19 -3.80 0.07
C ALA A 75 -1.75 -4.27 -1.28
N VAL A 76 -2.96 -3.84 -1.64
CA VAL A 76 -3.57 -4.21 -2.94
C VAL A 76 -2.77 -3.63 -4.11
N ARG A 77 -2.35 -2.36 -4.04
CA ARG A 77 -1.49 -1.74 -5.08
C ARG A 77 -0.11 -2.43 -5.17
N ALA A 78 0.40 -2.95 -4.06
CA ALA A 78 1.61 -3.74 -4.03
C ALA A 78 1.40 -5.17 -4.58
N GLY A 79 0.18 -5.58 -4.90
CA GLY A 79 -0.10 -6.88 -5.54
C GLY A 79 -0.82 -7.89 -4.66
N ALA A 80 -1.39 -7.47 -3.51
CA ALA A 80 -2.31 -8.32 -2.77
C ALA A 80 -3.62 -8.50 -3.53
N THR A 81 -4.07 -9.75 -3.65
CA THR A 81 -5.40 -10.11 -4.16
C THR A 81 -6.47 -9.88 -3.08
N SER A 82 -6.13 -10.08 -1.81
CA SER A 82 -7.01 -9.82 -0.68
C SER A 82 -6.22 -9.38 0.55
N VAL A 83 -6.88 -8.72 1.50
CA VAL A 83 -6.24 -8.23 2.73
C VAL A 83 -7.01 -8.72 3.95
N ILE A 84 -6.30 -9.23 4.95
CA ILE A 84 -6.88 -9.64 6.24
C ILE A 84 -6.08 -9.08 7.40
N SER A 85 -6.77 -8.83 8.51
CA SER A 85 -6.11 -8.45 9.76
C SER A 85 -5.50 -9.68 10.40
N ARG A 86 -4.36 -9.52 11.07
CA ARG A 86 -3.78 -10.54 11.94
C ARG A 86 -4.75 -10.94 13.05
N SER A 87 -5.66 -10.05 13.44
CA SER A 87 -6.73 -10.33 14.41
C SER A 87 -8.02 -10.89 13.78
N ALA A 88 -8.03 -11.19 12.49
CA ALA A 88 -9.21 -11.75 11.83
C ALA A 88 -9.68 -13.05 12.48
N SER A 89 -11.00 -13.23 12.55
CA SER A 89 -11.60 -14.48 13.04
C SER A 89 -11.33 -15.64 12.08
N PRO A 90 -11.32 -16.89 12.57
CA PRO A 90 -11.19 -18.08 11.72
C PRO A 90 -12.17 -18.08 10.53
N ASP A 91 -13.44 -17.77 10.78
CA ASP A 91 -14.47 -17.74 9.74
C ASP A 91 -14.19 -16.69 8.67
N SER A 92 -13.59 -15.55 9.05
CA SER A 92 -13.21 -14.51 8.09
C SER A 92 -12.06 -14.96 7.20
N VAL A 93 -11.08 -15.68 7.77
CA VAL A 93 -9.98 -16.28 6.98
C VAL A 93 -10.54 -17.31 5.99
N LEU A 94 -11.41 -18.21 6.46
CA LEU A 94 -12.02 -19.23 5.61
C LEU A 94 -12.87 -18.64 4.48
N ARG A 95 -13.64 -17.57 4.76
CA ARG A 95 -14.41 -16.86 3.72
C ARG A 95 -13.51 -16.29 2.62
N VAL A 96 -12.39 -15.66 3.00
CA VAL A 96 -11.43 -15.12 2.01
C VAL A 96 -10.85 -16.25 1.17
N MET A 97 -10.49 -17.37 1.79
CA MET A 97 -9.94 -18.52 1.07
C MET A 97 -10.94 -19.15 0.09
N ALA A 98 -12.19 -19.32 0.51
CA ALA A 98 -13.25 -19.86 -0.33
C ALA A 98 -13.47 -18.97 -1.57
N GLY A 99 -13.58 -17.64 -1.37
CA GLY A 99 -13.71 -16.71 -2.49
C GLY A 99 -12.55 -16.78 -3.47
N LEU A 100 -11.31 -16.88 -2.97
CA LEU A 100 -10.14 -16.99 -3.84
C LEU A 100 -10.11 -18.28 -4.67
N SER A 101 -10.63 -19.39 -4.14
CA SER A 101 -10.79 -20.63 -4.90
C SER A 101 -11.79 -20.49 -6.05
N ASP A 102 -12.79 -19.62 -5.90
CA ASP A 102 -13.77 -19.30 -6.95
C ASP A 102 -13.30 -18.17 -7.90
N GLY A 103 -12.10 -17.62 -7.66
CA GLY A 103 -11.53 -16.51 -8.44
C GLY A 103 -11.94 -15.12 -7.94
N ASP A 104 -12.64 -15.04 -6.81
CA ASP A 104 -13.11 -13.79 -6.20
C ASP A 104 -12.12 -13.23 -5.19
N ALA A 105 -11.94 -11.91 -5.22
CA ALA A 105 -11.18 -11.16 -4.24
C ALA A 105 -12.10 -10.56 -3.18
N THR A 106 -11.76 -10.71 -1.90
CA THR A 106 -12.48 -10.07 -0.79
C THR A 106 -11.67 -8.93 -0.21
N LEU A 107 -12.27 -7.73 -0.17
CA LEU A 107 -11.66 -6.53 0.42
C LEU A 107 -12.63 -5.87 1.40
N PRO A 108 -12.14 -5.28 2.51
CA PRO A 108 -12.95 -4.40 3.33
C PRO A 108 -13.51 -3.25 2.49
N GLN A 109 -14.77 -2.85 2.76
CA GLN A 109 -15.45 -1.83 1.97
C GLN A 109 -14.66 -0.51 1.91
N GLU A 110 -14.01 -0.11 3.00
CA GLU A 110 -13.20 1.11 3.05
C GLU A 110 -11.96 1.05 2.14
N VAL A 111 -11.35 -0.14 2.02
CA VAL A 111 -10.22 -0.38 1.11
C VAL A 111 -10.71 -0.34 -0.33
N LEU A 112 -11.84 -1.01 -0.63
CA LEU A 112 -12.45 -0.96 -1.95
C LEU A 112 -12.83 0.47 -2.32
N ARG A 113 -13.44 1.23 -1.40
CA ARG A 113 -13.73 2.66 -1.58
C ARG A 113 -12.46 3.42 -1.90
N MET A 114 -11.38 3.28 -1.12
CA MET A 114 -10.12 3.97 -1.38
C MET A 114 -9.40 3.56 -2.68
N LEU A 115 -9.70 2.38 -3.22
CA LEU A 115 -9.24 1.93 -4.54
C LEU A 115 -10.15 2.39 -5.69
N SER A 116 -11.44 2.58 -5.40
CA SER A 116 -12.50 2.96 -6.36
C SER A 116 -12.72 4.47 -6.43
N THR A 117 -12.39 5.19 -5.35
CA THR A 117 -11.81 6.50 -5.49
C THR A 117 -10.59 6.21 -6.36
N GLU A 118 -10.69 6.51 -7.65
CA GLU A 118 -9.50 6.81 -8.43
C GLU A 118 -8.59 7.62 -7.50
N PRO A 119 -7.26 7.43 -7.47
CA PRO A 119 -6.48 8.60 -7.07
C PRO A 119 -7.04 9.69 -7.96
N ASP A 120 -7.79 10.66 -7.41
CA ASP A 120 -8.56 11.65 -8.19
C ASP A 120 -7.86 11.75 -9.52
N GLU A 121 -8.48 11.38 -10.65
CA GLU A 121 -7.96 11.79 -11.96
C GLU A 121 -7.37 13.17 -11.72
N PRO A 122 -6.03 13.34 -11.73
CA PRO A 122 -5.46 14.45 -10.98
C PRO A 122 -5.87 15.67 -11.75
N ASP A 123 -6.89 16.34 -11.20
CA ASP A 123 -7.66 17.38 -11.86
C ASP A 123 -6.68 18.28 -12.61
N ASN A 124 -6.70 18.15 -13.93
CA ASN A 124 -5.95 18.96 -14.86
C ASN A 124 -4.46 19.16 -14.51
N GLY A 125 -3.65 18.12 -14.71
CA GLY A 125 -2.40 18.19 -15.46
C GLY A 125 -1.23 19.05 -14.96
N ASP A 126 -1.40 19.92 -13.98
CA ASP A 126 -0.33 20.83 -13.56
C ASP A 126 -0.30 21.12 -12.05
N ARG A 127 -1.43 21.23 -11.33
CA ARG A 127 -1.48 21.83 -9.98
C ARG A 127 -1.55 20.81 -8.81
N PRO A 128 -0.65 20.90 -7.79
CA PRO A 128 -0.73 20.08 -6.58
C PRO A 128 -1.99 20.36 -5.74
N PRO A 129 -2.45 19.37 -4.94
CA PRO A 129 -3.51 19.57 -3.96
C PRO A 129 -3.24 20.74 -3.00
N PRO A 130 -4.29 21.38 -2.42
CA PRO A 130 -4.16 22.54 -1.56
C PRO A 130 -3.16 22.37 -0.40
N ASP A 131 -3.16 21.20 0.25
CA ASP A 131 -2.25 20.90 1.36
C ASP A 131 -0.78 20.90 0.91
N GLN A 132 -0.51 20.34 -0.28
CA GLN A 132 0.83 20.30 -0.88
C GLN A 132 1.29 21.70 -1.32
N ILE A 133 0.37 22.55 -1.79
CA ILE A 133 0.66 23.97 -2.01
C ILE A 133 0.95 24.66 -0.67
N GLY A 134 0.23 24.30 0.40
CA GLY A 134 0.50 24.75 1.77
C GLY A 134 1.91 24.40 2.23
N TRP A 135 2.37 23.18 1.93
CA TRP A 135 3.74 22.74 2.21
C TRP A 135 4.78 23.58 1.44
N LEU A 136 4.57 23.78 0.13
CA LEU A 136 5.45 24.63 -0.69
C LEU A 136 5.45 26.08 -0.19
N ARG A 137 4.32 26.61 0.29
CA ARG A 137 4.22 27.95 0.87
C ARG A 137 4.99 28.06 2.20
N ALA A 138 4.84 27.09 3.09
CA ALA A 138 5.59 27.06 4.34
C ALA A 138 7.10 26.97 4.08
N LEU A 139 7.51 26.14 3.12
CA LEU A 139 8.90 26.06 2.68
C LEU A 139 9.37 27.36 2.02
N ALA A 140 8.54 28.06 1.26
CA ALA A 140 8.88 29.39 0.72
C ALA A 140 9.05 30.43 1.84
N GLY A 141 8.26 30.34 2.90
CA GLY A 141 8.35 31.18 4.11
C GLY A 141 9.52 30.86 5.04
N GLY A 142 10.39 29.91 4.67
CA GLY A 142 11.59 29.57 5.44
C GLY A 142 11.43 28.41 6.42
N SER A 143 10.25 27.77 6.49
CA SER A 143 10.08 26.59 7.35
C SER A 143 11.07 25.48 6.96
N THR A 144 11.57 24.77 7.99
CA THR A 144 12.34 23.55 7.80
C THR A 144 11.41 22.36 7.56
N VAL A 145 11.94 21.26 7.03
CA VAL A 145 11.17 20.02 6.87
C VAL A 145 10.73 19.47 8.23
N ALA A 146 11.57 19.59 9.26
CA ALA A 146 11.22 19.20 10.63
C ALA A 146 10.06 20.02 11.20
N THR A 147 10.09 21.34 11.05
CA THR A 147 9.01 22.24 11.50
C THR A 147 7.72 21.94 10.77
N LEU A 148 7.78 21.85 9.44
CA LEU A 148 6.61 21.52 8.62
C LEU A 148 6.02 20.16 9.00
N ALA A 149 6.86 19.14 9.22
CA ALA A 149 6.42 17.82 9.63
C ALA A 149 5.66 17.88 10.96
N ASN A 150 6.21 18.59 11.94
CA ASN A 150 5.57 18.80 13.24
C ASN A 150 4.22 19.52 13.11
N ASP A 151 4.15 20.60 12.32
CA ASP A 151 2.95 21.42 12.17
C ASP A 151 1.79 20.66 11.52
N VAL A 152 2.08 19.70 10.63
CA VAL A 152 1.05 18.90 9.95
C VAL A 152 0.95 17.46 10.45
N GLY A 153 1.57 17.15 11.60
CA GLY A 153 1.40 15.87 12.30
C GLY A 153 2.12 14.66 11.68
N TYR A 154 3.19 14.89 10.92
CA TYR A 154 4.03 13.82 10.34
C TYR A 154 5.39 13.71 11.04
N SER A 155 6.00 12.52 10.94
CA SER A 155 7.43 12.39 11.24
C SER A 155 8.27 13.06 10.15
N GLU A 156 9.47 13.53 10.49
CA GLU A 156 10.37 14.17 9.53
C GLU A 156 10.72 13.23 8.36
N ARG A 157 10.98 11.95 8.64
CA ARG A 157 11.21 10.91 7.61
C ARG A 157 9.99 10.72 6.69
N ALA A 158 8.77 10.77 7.23
CA ALA A 158 7.55 10.70 6.42
C ALA A 158 7.39 11.95 5.53
N MET A 159 7.68 13.13 6.08
CA MET A 159 7.64 14.40 5.33
C MET A 159 8.65 14.43 4.19
N PHE A 160 9.89 13.96 4.40
CA PHE A 160 10.88 13.83 3.32
C PHE A 160 10.39 12.94 2.17
N ARG A 161 9.76 11.81 2.49
CA ARG A 161 9.19 10.91 1.49
C ARG A 161 8.03 11.56 0.71
N LEU A 162 7.15 12.30 1.40
CA LEU A 162 6.03 13.01 0.78
C LEU A 162 6.52 14.13 -0.15
N LEU A 163 7.48 14.95 0.31
CA LEU A 163 8.10 16.00 -0.50
C LEU A 163 8.83 15.42 -1.71
N HIS A 164 9.54 14.30 -1.56
CA HIS A 164 10.19 13.63 -2.68
C HIS A 164 9.18 13.15 -3.73
N GLY A 165 8.05 12.59 -3.30
CA GLY A 165 6.94 12.24 -4.19
C GLY A 165 6.35 13.44 -4.91
N LEU A 166 6.17 14.56 -4.21
CA LEU A 166 5.73 15.84 -4.79
C LEU A 166 6.72 16.34 -5.84
N TYR A 167 8.02 16.35 -5.55
CA TYR A 167 9.05 16.82 -6.49
C TYR A 167 9.09 15.96 -7.75
N LYS A 168 9.04 14.63 -7.58
CA LYS A 168 8.98 13.70 -8.71
C LYS A 168 7.78 13.96 -9.61
N ARG A 169 6.60 14.26 -9.03
CA ARG A 169 5.39 14.61 -9.79
C ARG A 169 5.51 15.94 -10.52
N LEU A 170 6.20 16.92 -9.93
CA LEU A 170 6.48 18.21 -10.56
C LEU A 170 7.57 18.14 -11.64
N GLY A 171 8.25 16.99 -11.78
CA GLY A 171 9.37 16.82 -12.70
C GLY A 171 10.63 17.58 -12.26
N VAL A 172 10.79 17.77 -10.95
CA VAL A 172 11.92 18.49 -10.33
C VAL A 172 12.64 17.62 -9.31
N ARG A 173 13.86 18.00 -8.97
CA ARG A 173 14.76 17.21 -8.10
C ARG A 173 15.03 17.90 -6.78
N THR A 174 14.88 19.22 -6.71
CA THR A 174 15.25 20.02 -5.54
C THR A 174 14.09 20.85 -5.00
N ARG A 175 14.18 21.22 -3.71
CA ARG A 175 13.25 22.19 -3.08
C ARG A 175 13.19 23.48 -3.88
N THR A 176 14.34 24.01 -4.29
CA THR A 176 14.43 25.27 -5.04
C THR A 176 13.68 25.18 -6.38
N GLU A 177 13.89 24.11 -7.14
CA GLU A 177 13.17 23.89 -8.40
C GLU A 177 11.65 23.75 -8.19
N ALA A 178 11.22 23.07 -7.13
CA ALA A 178 9.81 22.95 -6.80
C ALA A 178 9.17 24.31 -6.47
N LEU A 179 9.88 25.17 -5.74
CA LEU A 179 9.40 26.52 -5.43
C LEU A 179 9.36 27.40 -6.69
N MET A 180 10.39 27.38 -7.53
CA MET A 180 10.42 28.11 -8.80
C MET A 180 9.23 27.70 -9.68
N ARG A 181 9.01 26.40 -9.85
CA ARG A 181 7.87 25.89 -10.63
C ARG A 181 6.53 26.32 -10.05
N ALA A 182 6.40 26.39 -8.72
CA ALA A 182 5.18 26.83 -8.07
C ALA A 182 4.90 28.34 -8.25
N TYR A 183 5.93 29.18 -8.37
CA TYR A 183 5.78 30.58 -8.75
C TYR A 183 5.46 30.75 -10.23
N GLU A 184 6.18 30.05 -11.11
CA GLU A 184 5.96 30.07 -12.57
C GLU A 184 4.51 29.69 -12.94
N ARG A 185 3.93 28.76 -12.18
CA ARG A 185 2.55 28.27 -12.38
C ARG A 185 1.51 29.01 -11.55
N GLY A 186 1.91 30.06 -10.82
CA GLY A 186 1.01 30.96 -10.08
C GLY A 186 0.35 30.35 -8.85
N TRP A 187 0.88 29.27 -8.28
CA TRP A 187 0.33 28.63 -7.06
C TRP A 187 0.79 29.32 -5.78
N LEU A 188 1.99 29.88 -5.84
CA LEU A 188 2.53 30.79 -4.82
C LEU A 188 2.52 32.21 -5.39
N ARG A 189 2.27 33.16 -4.50
CA ARG A 189 2.41 34.59 -4.80
C ARG A 189 3.50 35.12 -3.88
N GLY A 190 4.41 35.91 -4.46
CA GLY A 190 5.41 36.67 -3.71
C GLY A 190 4.78 37.87 -3.02
#